data_AF-N9QLG0-F1
#
_entry.id   AF-N9QLG0-F1
#
_cell.length_a   1.000
_cell.length_b   1.000
_cell.length_c   1.000
_cell.angle_alpha   90.00
_cell.angle_beta   90.00
_cell.angle_gamma   90.00
#
_symmetry.space_group_name_H-M   'P 1'
#
loop_
_entity.id
_entity.type
_entity.pdbx_description
1 polymer ?
#
loop_
_entity_poly.entity_id
_entity_poly.type
_entity_poly.pdbx_seq_one_letter_code
_entity_poly.pdbx_strand_id
1 'polypeptide(L)' 'MKKPNQDDEPFFITEEIAAEMIAGGYEFELPPIPCTIRLRDVLERMTDAELALQPGEIADQERERCRRKPCSTS' A
#
# COMPACT_ATOMS: atom_id res chain seq x y z
N MET A 1 -11.76 -31.68 -2.40
CA MET A 1 -11.81 -30.23 -2.70
C MET A 1 -10.56 -29.60 -2.10
N LYS A 2 -9.62 -29.11 -2.92
CA LYS A 2 -8.44 -28.38 -2.42
C LYS A 2 -8.90 -26.98 -1.99
N LYS A 3 -8.48 -26.55 -0.79
CA LYS A 3 -8.73 -25.19 -0.29
C LYS A 3 -7.96 -24.18 -1.15
N PRO A 4 -8.53 -23.03 -1.52
CA PRO A 4 -7.78 -21.98 -2.19
C PRO A 4 -6.99 -21.17 -1.15
N ASN A 5 -5.68 -21.06 -1.35
CA ASN A 5 -4.84 -19.94 -0.92
C ASN A 5 -4.87 -19.62 0.58
N GLN A 6 -4.29 -20.51 1.39
CA GLN A 6 -3.89 -20.20 2.77
C GLN A 6 -2.37 -20.30 2.82
N ASP A 7 -1.71 -19.46 2.03
CA ASP A 7 -0.27 -19.22 2.15
C ASP A 7 -0.16 -17.87 2.88
N ASP A 8 0.16 -17.92 4.17
CA ASP A 8 0.36 -16.77 5.06
C ASP A 8 1.66 -15.98 4.73
N GLU A 9 2.18 -16.16 3.52
CA GLU A 9 3.39 -15.52 3.04
C GLU A 9 2.96 -14.27 2.26
N PRO A 10 3.39 -13.07 2.68
CA PRO A 10 2.91 -11.85 2.04
C PRO A 10 3.29 -11.87 0.55
N PHE A 11 2.34 -11.52 -0.31
CA PHE A 11 2.42 -11.50 -1.78
C PHE A 11 3.41 -10.44 -2.32
N PHE A 12 4.59 -10.32 -1.74
CA PHE A 12 5.66 -9.51 -2.30
C PHE A 12 6.37 -10.34 -3.36
N ILE A 13 6.52 -9.73 -4.54
CA ILE A 13 7.37 -10.26 -5.59
C ILE A 13 8.79 -10.31 -5.01
N THR A 14 9.30 -11.52 -4.77
CA THR A 14 10.68 -11.73 -4.32
C THR A 14 11.65 -11.34 -5.45
N GLU A 15 12.92 -11.10 -5.13
CA GLU A 15 13.92 -10.74 -6.15
C GLU A 15 14.02 -11.79 -7.27
N GLU A 16 13.87 -13.07 -6.93
CA GLU A 16 13.86 -14.18 -7.88
C GLU A 16 12.67 -14.09 -8.84
N ILE A 17 11.45 -13.89 -8.30
CA ILE A 17 10.23 -13.75 -9.10
C ILE A 17 10.30 -12.47 -9.94
N ALA A 18 10.82 -11.38 -9.37
CA ALA A 18 11.02 -10.12 -10.11
C ALA A 18 11.97 -10.33 -11.30
N ALA A 19 13.08 -11.04 -11.10
CA ALA A 19 14.04 -11.34 -12.16
C ALA A 19 13.44 -12.23 -13.25
N GLU A 20 12.65 -13.24 -12.89
CA GLU A 20 11.92 -14.09 -13.85
C GLU A 20 10.93 -13.28 -14.67
N MET A 21 10.15 -12.40 -14.02
CA MET A 21 9.19 -11.54 -14.70
C MET A 21 9.87 -10.54 -15.66
N ILE A 22 10.98 -9.93 -15.23
CA ILE A 22 11.78 -9.04 -16.08
C ILE A 22 12.37 -9.81 -17.27
N ALA A 23 12.89 -11.02 -17.06
CA ALA A 23 13.39 -11.87 -18.14
C ALA A 23 12.27 -12.29 -19.12
N GLY A 24 11.04 -12.43 -18.62
CA GLY A 24 9.82 -12.64 -19.40
C GLY A 24 9.31 -11.41 -20.16
N GLY A 25 9.98 -10.25 -20.02
CA GLY A 25 9.61 -9.01 -20.69
C GLY A 25 8.51 -8.20 -19.97
N TYR A 26 8.22 -8.50 -18.71
CA TYR A 26 7.35 -7.66 -17.88
C TYR A 26 8.14 -6.47 -17.32
N GLU A 27 7.65 -5.26 -17.59
CA GLU A 27 8.19 -4.02 -17.04
C GLU A 27 7.29 -3.52 -15.90
N PHE A 28 7.89 -3.28 -14.74
CA PHE A 28 7.22 -2.70 -13.58
C PHE A 28 7.56 -1.22 -13.47
N GLU A 29 7.02 -0.41 -14.37
CA GLU A 29 7.06 1.04 -14.20
C GLU A 29 5.89 1.49 -13.32
N LEU A 30 6.20 2.25 -12.27
CA LEU A 30 5.15 2.95 -11.54
C LEU A 30 4.47 3.90 -12.51
N PRO A 31 3.14 3.78 -12.73
CA PRO A 31 2.47 4.66 -13.66
C PRO A 31 2.66 6.11 -13.18
N PRO A 32 2.94 7.07 -14.07
CA PRO A 32 3.20 8.47 -13.74
C PRO A 32 1.90 9.20 -13.38
N ILE A 33 1.02 8.53 -12.64
CA ILE A 33 -0.21 9.07 -12.12
C ILE A 33 0.16 9.79 -10.82
N PRO A 34 -0.07 11.10 -10.67
CA PRO A 34 0.28 11.82 -9.45
C PRO A 34 -0.32 11.18 -8.18
N CYS A 35 -1.46 10.49 -8.33
CA CYS A 35 -2.12 9.76 -7.26
C CYS A 35 -1.33 8.54 -6.76
N THR A 36 -0.62 7.80 -7.62
CA THR A 36 0.22 6.65 -7.22
C THR A 36 1.54 7.10 -6.61
N ILE A 37 2.09 8.23 -7.08
CA ILE A 37 3.27 8.87 -6.47
C ILE A 37 2.93 9.34 -5.05
N ARG A 38 1.79 10.03 -4.88
CA ARG A 38 1.30 10.44 -3.56
C ARG A 38 0.98 9.26 -2.65
N LEU A 39 0.54 8.13 -3.20
CA LEU A 39 0.26 6.93 -2.42
C LEU A 39 1.55 6.37 -1.80
N ARG A 40 2.66 6.35 -2.55
CA ARG A 40 3.96 5.93 -2.00
C ARG A 40 4.37 6.79 -0.81
N ASP A 41 4.30 8.11 -0.94
CA ASP A 41 4.64 9.04 0.14
C ASP A 41 3.71 8.88 1.36
N VAL A 42 2.44 8.52 1.13
CA VAL A 42 1.48 8.23 2.19
C VAL A 42 1.84 6.93 2.89
N LEU A 43 2.12 5.86 2.15
CA LEU A 43 2.47 4.56 2.69
C LEU A 43 3.82 4.57 3.42
N GLU A 44 4.82 5.29 2.91
CA GLU A 44 6.12 5.45 3.57
C GLU A 44 6.02 6.16 4.93
N ARG A 45 5.01 7.01 5.10
CA ARG A 45 4.74 7.70 6.38
C ARG A 45 3.93 6.87 7.37
N MET A 46 3.43 5.69 6.95
CA MET A 46 2.70 4.78 7.81
C MET A 46 3.65 3.77 8.43
N THR A 47 3.44 3.51 9.70
CA THR A 47 4.15 2.43 10.41
C THR A 47 3.54 1.07 10.07
N ASP A 48 4.33 -0.01 10.19
CA ASP A 48 3.83 -1.38 9.97
C ASP A 48 2.59 -1.72 10.82
N ALA A 49 2.53 -1.17 12.05
CA ALA A 49 1.39 -1.32 12.93
C ALA A 49 0.13 -0.60 12.39
N GLU A 50 0.29 0.57 11.77
CA GLU A 50 -0.81 1.28 11.11
C GLU A 50 -1.25 0.57 9.82
N LEU A 51 -0.32 -0.05 9.09
CA LEU A 51 -0.62 -0.85 7.90
C LEU A 51 -1.34 -2.17 8.22
N ALA A 52 -1.11 -2.72 9.41
CA ALA A 52 -1.79 -3.94 9.88
C ALA A 52 -3.26 -3.71 10.28
N LEU A 53 -3.70 -2.46 10.39
CA LEU A 53 -5.09 -2.11 10.71
C LEU A 53 -6.02 -2.44 9.54
N GLN A 54 -7.28 -2.75 9.85
CA GLN A 54 -8.29 -2.90 8.81
C GLN A 54 -8.49 -1.56 8.08
N PRO A 55 -8.80 -1.56 6.77
CA PRO A 55 -8.97 -0.34 6.00
C PRO A 55 -9.98 0.66 6.60
N GLY A 56 -11.03 0.16 7.26
CA GLY A 56 -12.00 0.98 7.97
C GLY A 56 -11.40 1.72 9.18
N GLU A 57 -10.52 1.06 9.93
CA GLU A 57 -9.85 1.65 11.10
C GLU A 57 -8.84 2.73 10.67
N ILE A 58 -8.12 2.48 9.56
CA ILE A 58 -7.23 3.49 8.95
C ILE A 58 -8.05 4.72 8.52
N ALA A 59 -9.20 4.50 7.89
CA ALA A 59 -10.08 5.59 7.46
C ALA A 59 -10.63 6.39 8.64
N ASP A 60 -10.99 5.74 9.74
CA ASP A 60 -11.49 6.41 10.95
C ASP A 60 -10.39 7.19 11.68
N GLN A 61 -9.16 6.66 11.73
CA GLN A 61 -8.00 7.40 12.25
C GLN A 61 -7.70 8.65 11.43
N GLU A 62 -7.72 8.57 10.10
CA GLU A 62 -7.51 9.74 9.23
C GLU A 62 -8.64 10.77 9.37
N ARG A 63 -9.90 10.33 9.50
CA ARG A 63 -11.03 11.23 9.79
C ARG A 63 -10.84 11.95 11.12
N GLU A 64 -10.40 11.24 12.16
CA GLU A 64 -10.11 11.82 13.48
C GLU A 64 -8.94 12.80 13.41
N ARG A 65 -7.86 12.48 12.69
CA ARG A 65 -6.73 13.39 12.43
C ARG A 65 -7.20 14.67 11.71
N CYS A 66 -8.08 14.54 10.72
CA CYS A 66 -8.64 15.68 9.99
C CYS A 66 -9.53 16.57 10.87
N ARG A 67 -10.30 15.97 11.79
CA ARG A 67 -11.10 16.73 12.78
C ARG A 67 -10.25 17.51 13.76
N ARG A 68 -9.08 16.99 14.14
CA ARG A 68 -8.16 17.63 15.08
C ARG A 68 -7.30 18.73 14.47
N LYS A 69 -7.14 18.75 13.14
CA LYS A 69 -6.46 19.85 12.46
C LYS A 69 -7.41 21.05 12.47
N PRO A 70 -7.02 22.20 13.05
CA PRO A 70 -7.82 23.41 12.90
C PRO A 70 -7.96 23.68 11.41
N CYS A 71 -9.19 23.90 10.95
CA CYS A 71 -9.42 24.40 9.62
C CYS A 71 -8.64 25.70 9.52
N SER A 72 -7.53 25.72 8.78
CA SER A 72 -6.87 26.98 8.44
C SER A 72 -7.83 27.72 7.52
N THR A 73 -8.70 28.53 8.11
CA THR A 73 -9.41 29.59 7.42
C THR A 73 -8.36 30.62 7.02
N SER A 74 -7.93 30.58 5.77
CA SER A 74 -7.40 31.77 5.09
C SER A 74 -8.58 32.56 4.52
#